data_AF-A0A3B7LWT2-F1
#
_entry.id   AF-A0A3B7LWT2-F1
#
_cell.length_a   1.000
_cell.length_b   1.000
_cell.length_c   1.000
_cell.angle_alpha   90.00
_cell.angle_beta   90.00
_cell.angle_gamma   90.00
#
_symmetry.space_group_name_H-M   'P 1'
#
loop_
_entity.id
_entity.type
_entity.pdbx_description
1 polymer ?
#
loop_
_entity_poly.entity_id
_entity_poly.type
_entity_poly.pdbx_seq_one_letter_code
_entity_poly.pdbx_strand_id
1 'polypeptide(L)'
;MALINTDGISSTEFMQNIRRKFHNPNHSREFYIHSALLTVHFDGSFECLQRLDQMITAYRKQVGPLNEDFTSDPTKVNALILIASYIGAFFCQKTGKPEIWFSQAEIFSNSDQVCSTPLDNLLHSYAVMDDQQAFFPLQLLYQHLSVSEELTPSVSQKIEARILSHLLRHVAETEAYNKEMHFLQKMYLKNYPLDKENTFQPLINLCNLDYSTDSLDRLDELLREIRQQYRLMPEAFLKKPENHNFILFVSGYLGRIIAQQSAATLRWLPPEQKNNIIDKTARDYIGHLRVAQINQHLVFVAQHVCDFLFSPLVQTSSKIYTANMVDKIRSESTPIYLVPHLSPTTASPFYNVLFQAGRLAGYLFQQLFNTAEQRSTAVTPTSFPQGNTFISHPDSVDHALKQLHSNSDQHEYNALGYVTQVYLPHLCTQAITLNIRDFTTSSMNLCLNIPFFESDDYRGFCILQPYMFSSDISTETHMQEIYNSMGAFYEGLHHFEQSIAEPERIWKNYYSPGKHPYPGIFPTVQPSEFSFKK
;
A
#
# COMPACT_ATOMS: atom_id res chain seq x y z
N MET A 1 -24.02 -1.73 -35.32
CA MET A 1 -24.41 -3.07 -34.85
C MET A 1 -23.74 -3.27 -33.50
N ALA A 2 -24.47 -3.67 -32.46
CA ALA A 2 -23.84 -3.86 -31.14
C ALA A 2 -22.89 -5.05 -31.26
N LEU A 3 -21.72 -4.96 -30.65
CA LEU A 3 -20.85 -6.13 -30.48
C LEU A 3 -21.55 -7.01 -29.44
N ILE A 4 -22.52 -7.79 -29.88
CA ILE A 4 -23.19 -8.78 -29.03
C ILE A 4 -22.34 -10.04 -29.10
N ASN A 5 -22.22 -10.77 -27.99
CA ASN A 5 -21.62 -12.09 -28.01
C ASN A 5 -22.38 -12.95 -29.03
N THR A 6 -21.74 -13.30 -30.14
CA THR A 6 -22.29 -14.16 -31.18
C THR A 6 -22.07 -15.61 -30.78
N ASP A 7 -23.08 -16.46 -30.96
CA ASP A 7 -23.04 -17.90 -30.64
C ASP A 7 -21.69 -18.54 -31.06
N GLY A 8 -20.89 -18.95 -30.06
CA GLY A 8 -19.65 -19.72 -30.27
C GLY A 8 -18.38 -19.19 -29.58
N ILE A 9 -18.36 -17.97 -29.03
CA ILE A 9 -17.21 -17.46 -28.25
C ILE A 9 -17.54 -17.32 -26.76
N SER A 10 -16.57 -17.60 -25.89
CA SER A 10 -16.75 -17.46 -24.44
C SER A 10 -16.90 -16.00 -24.02
N SER A 11 -17.58 -15.74 -22.90
CA SER A 11 -17.70 -14.39 -22.31
C SER A 11 -16.32 -13.74 -22.09
N THR A 12 -15.33 -14.53 -21.67
CA THR A 12 -13.93 -14.08 -21.52
C THR A 12 -13.33 -13.63 -22.84
N GLU A 13 -13.46 -14.45 -23.88
CA GLU A 13 -12.92 -14.15 -25.20
C GLU A 13 -13.60 -12.91 -25.81
N PHE A 14 -14.91 -12.76 -25.61
CA PHE A 14 -15.65 -11.57 -25.99
C PHE A 14 -15.11 -10.29 -25.33
N MET A 15 -14.89 -10.31 -24.01
CA MET A 15 -14.33 -9.18 -23.26
C MET A 15 -12.89 -8.83 -23.66
N GLN A 16 -12.09 -9.83 -24.02
CA GLN A 16 -10.76 -9.59 -24.57
C GLN A 16 -10.80 -9.06 -26.01
N ASN A 17 -11.74 -9.53 -26.82
CA ASN A 17 -11.97 -9.08 -28.20
C ASN A 17 -12.39 -7.61 -28.26
N ILE A 18 -13.28 -7.14 -27.38
CA ILE A 18 -13.73 -5.74 -27.40
C ILE A 18 -12.58 -4.78 -27.13
N ARG A 19 -11.66 -5.11 -26.21
CA ARG A 19 -10.43 -4.34 -25.95
C ARG A 19 -9.50 -4.33 -27.15
N ARG A 20 -9.30 -5.48 -27.80
CA ARG A 20 -8.50 -5.58 -29.04
C ARG A 20 -9.07 -4.73 -30.18
N LYS A 21 -10.40 -4.72 -30.35
CA LYS A 21 -11.08 -3.87 -31.34
C LYS A 21 -10.91 -2.38 -31.07
N PHE A 22 -10.99 -1.95 -29.82
CA PHE A 22 -10.82 -0.54 -29.45
C PHE A 22 -9.45 0.03 -29.90
N HIS A 23 -8.39 -0.77 -29.85
CA HIS A 23 -7.07 -0.34 -30.32
C HIS A 23 -6.88 -0.39 -31.84
N ASN A 24 -7.81 -0.98 -32.59
CA ASN A 24 -7.73 -1.06 -34.03
C ASN A 24 -8.44 0.16 -34.66
N PRO A 25 -7.72 1.03 -35.40
CA PRO A 25 -8.28 2.25 -35.98
C PRO A 25 -9.52 2.02 -36.86
N ASN A 26 -9.62 0.84 -37.48
CA ASN A 26 -10.74 0.45 -38.35
C ASN A 26 -12.07 0.31 -37.60
N HIS A 27 -12.02 0.11 -36.27
CA HIS A 27 -13.20 -0.05 -35.41
C HIS A 27 -13.52 1.20 -34.57
N SER A 28 -12.85 2.33 -34.81
CA SER A 28 -13.06 3.57 -34.04
C SER A 28 -14.52 4.05 -34.02
N ARG A 29 -15.27 3.82 -35.12
CA ARG A 29 -16.70 4.18 -35.24
C ARG A 29 -17.65 3.26 -34.46
N GLU A 30 -17.15 2.16 -33.91
CA GLU A 30 -17.95 1.21 -33.13
C GLU A 30 -18.11 1.62 -31.67
N PHE A 31 -17.36 2.63 -31.21
CA PHE A 31 -17.36 3.09 -29.82
C PHE A 31 -17.79 4.55 -29.73
N TYR A 32 -18.85 4.79 -28.95
CA TYR A 32 -19.25 6.14 -28.60
C TYR A 32 -18.13 6.84 -27.80
N ILE A 33 -17.96 8.15 -27.99
CA ILE A 33 -16.92 8.98 -27.33
C ILE A 33 -15.49 8.40 -27.42
N HIS A 34 -15.15 7.70 -28.51
CA HIS A 34 -13.85 7.04 -28.71
C HIS A 34 -12.63 7.90 -28.34
N SER A 35 -12.60 9.16 -28.77
CA SER A 35 -11.48 10.07 -28.45
C SER A 35 -11.34 10.36 -26.96
N ALA A 36 -12.44 10.42 -26.20
CA ALA A 36 -12.40 10.58 -24.75
C ALA A 36 -11.95 9.28 -24.06
N LEU A 37 -12.36 8.12 -24.57
CA LEU A 37 -11.90 6.83 -24.04
C LEU A 37 -10.38 6.65 -24.18
N LEU A 38 -9.78 7.20 -25.25
CA LEU A 38 -8.32 7.18 -25.43
C LEU A 38 -7.56 7.98 -24.35
N THR A 39 -8.15 9.04 -23.80
CA THR A 39 -7.49 9.87 -22.77
C THR A 39 -7.47 9.21 -21.39
N VAL A 40 -8.26 8.16 -21.19
CA VAL A 40 -8.25 7.36 -19.95
C VAL A 40 -6.96 6.55 -19.83
N HIS A 41 -6.33 6.21 -20.97
CA HIS A 41 -5.13 5.37 -21.07
C HIS A 41 -5.25 4.10 -20.21
N PHE A 42 -6.03 3.12 -20.67
CA PHE A 42 -6.24 1.84 -19.98
C PHE A 42 -4.97 0.96 -20.00
N ASP A 43 -4.00 1.33 -19.18
CA ASP A 43 -2.66 0.75 -19.06
C ASP A 43 -2.54 -0.26 -17.89
N GLY A 44 -3.65 -0.54 -17.18
CA GLY A 44 -3.65 -1.41 -16.01
C GLY A 44 -3.13 -0.76 -14.72
N SER A 45 -2.88 0.55 -14.72
CA SER A 45 -2.55 1.34 -13.52
C SER A 45 -3.79 1.76 -12.73
N PHE A 46 -3.64 2.16 -11.47
CA PHE A 46 -4.76 2.75 -10.72
C PHE A 46 -5.14 4.13 -11.27
N GLU A 47 -4.15 4.86 -11.79
CA GLU A 47 -4.29 6.18 -12.37
C GLU A 47 -5.27 6.17 -13.55
N CYS A 48 -5.35 5.08 -14.32
CA CYS A 48 -6.37 4.96 -15.37
C CYS A 48 -7.80 4.99 -14.80
N LEU A 49 -8.05 4.42 -13.63
CA LEU A 49 -9.36 4.50 -12.96
C LEU A 49 -9.66 5.91 -12.43
N GLN A 50 -8.64 6.65 -11.99
CA GLN A 50 -8.80 8.05 -11.60
C GLN A 50 -9.10 8.95 -12.81
N ARG A 51 -8.44 8.70 -13.95
CA ARG A 51 -8.77 9.34 -15.23
C ARG A 51 -10.18 8.98 -15.70
N LEU A 52 -10.63 7.75 -15.44
CA LEU A 52 -12.00 7.33 -15.70
C LEU A 52 -13.02 8.13 -14.86
N ASP A 53 -12.76 8.35 -13.57
CA ASP A 53 -13.61 9.19 -12.72
C ASP A 53 -13.72 10.63 -13.26
N GLN A 54 -12.61 11.18 -13.74
CA GLN A 54 -12.57 12.51 -14.38
C GLN A 54 -13.40 12.51 -15.67
N MET A 55 -13.27 11.48 -16.50
CA MET A 55 -14.06 11.32 -17.72
C MET A 55 -15.56 11.21 -17.42
N ILE A 56 -15.97 10.40 -16.43
CA ILE A 56 -17.36 10.26 -16.00
C ILE A 56 -17.92 11.61 -15.51
N THR A 57 -17.11 12.36 -14.76
CA THR A 57 -17.47 13.69 -14.28
C THR A 57 -17.65 14.69 -15.43
N ALA A 58 -16.72 14.70 -16.39
CA ALA A 58 -16.82 15.54 -17.58
C ALA A 58 -18.03 15.16 -18.44
N TYR A 59 -18.26 13.86 -18.63
CA TYR A 59 -19.40 13.33 -19.38
C TYR A 59 -20.73 13.83 -18.80
N ARG A 60 -20.94 13.68 -17.49
CA ARG A 60 -22.17 14.13 -16.83
C ARG A 60 -22.39 15.63 -16.93
N LYS A 61 -21.32 16.43 -16.83
CA LYS A 61 -21.40 17.89 -16.98
C LYS A 61 -21.78 18.33 -18.40
N GLN A 62 -21.38 17.58 -19.42
CA GLN A 62 -21.60 17.94 -20.83
C GLN A 62 -22.87 17.32 -21.42
N VAL A 63 -23.20 16.09 -21.04
CA VAL A 63 -24.27 15.29 -21.65
C VAL A 63 -25.47 15.10 -20.70
N GLY A 64 -25.23 15.07 -19.39
CA GLY A 64 -26.24 14.75 -18.38
C GLY A 64 -26.24 13.26 -17.98
N PRO A 65 -27.16 12.84 -17.09
CA PRO A 65 -27.29 11.46 -16.68
C PRO A 65 -27.75 10.55 -17.83
N LEU A 66 -27.42 9.26 -17.76
CA LEU A 66 -27.91 8.28 -18.72
C LEU A 66 -29.45 8.23 -18.72
N ASN A 67 -30.05 8.28 -19.92
CA ASN A 67 -31.47 8.05 -20.12
C ASN A 67 -31.75 6.59 -20.53
N GLU A 68 -33.01 6.15 -20.46
CA GLU A 68 -33.41 4.79 -20.82
C GLU A 68 -33.08 4.44 -22.29
N ASP A 69 -33.07 5.44 -23.19
CA ASP A 69 -32.70 5.27 -24.59
C ASP A 69 -31.20 5.03 -24.81
N PHE A 70 -30.36 5.14 -23.78
CA PHE A 70 -28.92 4.95 -23.93
C PHE A 70 -28.58 3.53 -24.41
N THR A 71 -29.39 2.54 -24.01
CA THR A 71 -29.22 1.14 -24.41
C THR A 71 -29.70 0.83 -25.83
N SER A 72 -30.37 1.78 -26.50
CA SER A 72 -30.85 1.57 -27.88
C SER A 72 -29.76 1.84 -28.93
N ASP A 73 -28.67 2.51 -28.57
CA ASP A 73 -27.54 2.79 -29.47
C ASP A 73 -26.41 1.76 -29.25
N PRO A 74 -26.13 0.91 -30.25
CA PRO A 74 -25.00 -0.02 -30.24
C PRO A 74 -23.65 0.55 -29.81
N THR A 75 -23.31 1.75 -30.26
CA THR A 75 -21.98 2.33 -30.03
C THR A 75 -21.80 2.77 -28.59
N LYS A 76 -22.90 3.20 -27.95
CA LYS A 76 -22.96 3.55 -26.53
C LYS A 76 -22.84 2.32 -25.64
N VAL A 77 -23.55 1.25 -26.00
CA VAL A 77 -23.44 -0.05 -25.31
C VAL A 77 -22.01 -0.60 -25.42
N ASN A 78 -21.41 -0.57 -26.61
CA ASN A 78 -20.02 -1.01 -26.81
C ASN A 78 -19.03 -0.22 -25.94
N ALA A 79 -19.22 1.10 -25.78
CA ALA A 79 -18.39 1.93 -24.92
C ALA A 79 -18.50 1.52 -23.44
N LEU A 80 -19.71 1.24 -22.94
CA LEU A 80 -19.91 0.75 -21.57
C LEU A 80 -19.26 -0.62 -21.35
N ILE A 81 -19.47 -1.55 -22.28
CA ILE A 81 -18.87 -2.90 -22.22
C ILE A 81 -17.34 -2.79 -22.26
N LEU A 82 -16.78 -1.89 -23.07
CA LEU A 82 -15.34 -1.66 -23.11
C LEU A 82 -14.80 -1.21 -21.75
N ILE A 83 -15.40 -0.18 -21.14
CA ILE A 83 -14.95 0.31 -19.82
C ILE A 83 -15.12 -0.80 -18.77
N ALA A 84 -16.25 -1.51 -18.78
CA ALA A 84 -16.50 -2.63 -17.89
C ALA A 84 -15.43 -3.73 -18.05
N SER A 85 -15.06 -4.05 -19.28
CA SER A 85 -14.03 -5.05 -19.58
C SER A 85 -12.67 -4.66 -18.99
N TYR A 86 -12.30 -3.38 -19.03
CA TYR A 86 -11.07 -2.89 -18.42
C TYR A 86 -11.13 -2.90 -16.89
N ILE A 87 -12.26 -2.52 -16.30
CA ILE A 87 -12.47 -2.59 -14.85
C ILE A 87 -12.35 -4.03 -14.34
N GLY A 88 -13.01 -4.99 -15.01
CA GLY A 88 -12.95 -6.39 -14.63
C GLY A 88 -11.55 -6.99 -14.82
N ALA A 89 -10.88 -6.69 -15.93
CA ALA A 89 -9.50 -7.12 -16.17
C ALA A 89 -8.54 -6.55 -15.11
N PHE A 90 -8.65 -5.26 -14.80
CA PHE A 90 -7.88 -4.62 -13.73
C PHE A 90 -8.13 -5.29 -12.39
N PHE A 91 -9.40 -5.51 -12.02
CA PHE A 91 -9.77 -6.17 -10.77
C PHE A 91 -9.12 -7.57 -10.67
N CYS A 92 -9.31 -8.43 -11.67
CA CYS A 92 -8.73 -9.78 -11.69
C CYS A 92 -7.20 -9.74 -11.56
N GLN A 93 -6.54 -8.86 -12.32
CA GLN A 93 -5.09 -8.69 -12.27
C GLN A 93 -4.62 -8.32 -10.85
N LYS A 94 -5.28 -7.37 -10.20
CA LYS A 94 -4.87 -6.85 -8.88
C LYS A 94 -5.26 -7.74 -7.71
N THR A 95 -6.19 -8.67 -7.92
CA THR A 95 -6.51 -9.73 -6.94
C THR A 95 -5.74 -11.03 -7.22
N GLY A 96 -4.83 -11.06 -8.19
CA GLY A 96 -4.10 -12.28 -8.57
C GLY A 96 -4.99 -13.40 -9.13
N LYS A 97 -6.21 -13.06 -9.58
CA LYS A 97 -7.18 -14.02 -10.12
C LYS A 97 -7.06 -14.10 -11.64
N PRO A 98 -7.30 -15.28 -12.24
CA PRO A 98 -7.43 -15.36 -13.69
C PRO A 98 -8.62 -14.52 -14.15
N GLU A 99 -8.47 -13.83 -15.28
CA GLU A 99 -9.57 -13.08 -15.91
C GLU A 99 -10.56 -14.07 -16.55
N ILE A 100 -11.54 -14.51 -15.77
CA ILE A 100 -12.64 -15.37 -16.23
C ILE A 100 -13.95 -14.59 -16.09
N TRP A 101 -14.60 -14.38 -17.23
CA TRP A 101 -15.90 -13.72 -17.30
C TRP A 101 -17.01 -14.74 -17.46
N PHE A 102 -18.12 -14.47 -16.78
CA PHE A 102 -19.34 -15.26 -16.86
C PHE A 102 -20.45 -14.38 -17.43
N SER A 103 -21.28 -14.96 -18.29
CA SER A 103 -22.52 -14.35 -18.73
C SER A 103 -23.59 -14.43 -17.64
N GLN A 104 -24.62 -13.60 -17.76
CA GLN A 104 -25.81 -13.67 -16.92
C GLN A 104 -26.37 -15.11 -16.82
N ALA A 105 -26.51 -15.80 -17.97
CA ALA A 105 -27.05 -17.16 -18.02
C ALA A 105 -26.20 -18.16 -17.22
N GLU A 106 -24.88 -18.00 -17.23
CA GLU A 106 -23.95 -18.85 -16.47
C GLU A 106 -24.07 -18.59 -14.96
N ILE A 107 -24.20 -17.32 -14.55
CA ILE A 107 -24.27 -16.90 -13.14
C ILE A 107 -25.60 -17.30 -12.50
N PHE A 108 -26.71 -17.09 -13.20
CA PHE A 108 -28.08 -17.29 -12.68
C PHE A 108 -28.69 -18.63 -13.08
N SER A 109 -27.89 -19.58 -13.57
CA SER A 109 -28.31 -20.90 -14.07
C SER A 109 -29.15 -21.74 -13.08
N ASN A 110 -29.14 -21.40 -11.78
CA ASN A 110 -29.91 -22.07 -10.72
C ASN A 110 -30.87 -21.15 -9.94
N SER A 111 -31.14 -19.93 -10.41
CA SER A 111 -31.99 -18.97 -9.69
C SER A 111 -33.21 -18.53 -10.50
N ASP A 112 -34.39 -18.51 -9.88
CA ASP A 112 -35.63 -17.95 -10.46
C ASP A 112 -35.62 -16.40 -10.60
N GLN A 113 -34.45 -15.77 -10.51
CA GLN A 113 -34.30 -14.32 -10.68
C GLN A 113 -34.42 -13.95 -12.17
N VAL A 114 -35.66 -13.69 -12.59
CA VAL A 114 -35.95 -13.13 -13.92
C VAL A 114 -35.64 -11.63 -13.89
N CYS A 115 -34.62 -11.19 -14.64
CA CYS A 115 -34.41 -9.76 -14.89
C CYS A 115 -35.61 -9.20 -15.68
N SER A 116 -36.27 -8.19 -15.10
CA SER A 116 -37.55 -7.67 -15.57
C SER A 116 -37.46 -6.74 -16.79
N THR A 117 -36.30 -6.15 -17.07
CA THR A 117 -36.13 -5.13 -18.13
C THR A 117 -34.90 -5.37 -19.02
N PRO A 118 -34.89 -4.86 -20.28
CA PRO A 118 -33.70 -4.91 -21.14
C PRO A 118 -32.46 -4.24 -20.53
N LEU A 119 -32.68 -3.17 -19.75
CA LEU A 119 -31.63 -2.50 -19.01
C LEU A 119 -31.08 -3.40 -17.91
N ASP A 120 -31.93 -4.04 -17.10
CA ASP A 120 -31.49 -4.99 -16.07
C ASP A 120 -30.67 -6.14 -16.68
N ASN A 121 -31.07 -6.63 -17.85
CA ASN A 121 -30.32 -7.65 -18.59
C ASN A 121 -28.93 -7.14 -19.01
N LEU A 122 -28.81 -5.89 -19.48
CA LEU A 122 -27.49 -5.34 -19.82
C LEU A 122 -26.61 -5.17 -18.58
N LEU A 123 -27.15 -4.64 -17.48
CA LEU A 123 -26.37 -4.37 -16.26
C LEU A 123 -25.78 -5.64 -15.63
N HIS A 124 -26.46 -6.77 -15.80
CA HIS A 124 -26.06 -8.07 -15.26
C HIS A 124 -25.54 -9.03 -16.35
N SER A 125 -25.33 -8.53 -17.57
CA SER A 125 -24.95 -9.35 -18.73
C SER A 125 -23.62 -10.07 -18.54
N TYR A 126 -22.67 -9.46 -17.84
CA TYR A 126 -21.35 -10.01 -17.59
C TYR A 126 -20.83 -9.69 -16.19
N ALA A 127 -20.22 -10.69 -15.56
CA ALA A 127 -19.53 -10.54 -14.29
C ALA A 127 -18.15 -11.22 -14.31
N VAL A 128 -17.28 -10.72 -13.43
CA VAL A 128 -16.11 -11.48 -12.96
C VAL A 128 -16.42 -12.00 -11.56
N MET A 129 -15.95 -13.20 -11.24
CA MET A 129 -16.19 -13.80 -9.92
C MET A 129 -15.12 -13.37 -8.93
N ASP A 130 -15.57 -12.92 -7.77
CA ASP A 130 -14.75 -12.72 -6.58
C ASP A 130 -15.15 -13.74 -5.52
N ASP A 131 -14.56 -14.92 -5.62
CA ASP A 131 -14.90 -16.10 -4.81
C ASP A 131 -16.35 -16.50 -5.06
N GLN A 132 -17.23 -16.32 -4.09
CA GLN A 132 -18.65 -16.62 -4.21
C GLN A 132 -19.51 -15.41 -4.60
N GLN A 133 -18.90 -14.25 -4.81
CA GLN A 133 -19.63 -13.01 -5.15
C GLN A 133 -19.36 -12.59 -6.59
N ALA A 134 -20.43 -12.44 -7.37
CA ALA A 134 -20.33 -11.84 -8.70
C ALA A 134 -20.05 -10.34 -8.59
N PHE A 135 -19.06 -9.85 -9.33
CA PHE A 135 -18.80 -8.43 -9.55
C PHE A 135 -19.33 -8.05 -10.94
N PHE A 136 -20.27 -7.11 -11.00
CA PHE A 136 -20.85 -6.60 -12.24
C PHE A 136 -20.33 -5.19 -12.55
N PRO A 137 -19.26 -5.02 -13.36
CA PRO A 137 -18.71 -3.70 -13.65
C PRO A 137 -19.68 -2.79 -14.42
N LEU A 138 -20.58 -3.36 -15.23
CA LEU A 138 -21.62 -2.60 -15.95
C LEU A 138 -22.62 -1.96 -14.99
N GLN A 139 -23.08 -2.70 -13.99
CA GLN A 139 -23.95 -2.17 -12.93
C GLN A 139 -23.27 -1.01 -12.18
N LEU A 140 -21.98 -1.18 -11.84
CA LEU A 140 -21.17 -0.12 -11.19
C LEU A 140 -21.11 1.15 -12.04
N LEU A 141 -20.80 1.03 -13.34
CA LEU A 141 -20.71 2.17 -14.25
C LEU A 141 -22.05 2.88 -14.42
N TYR A 142 -23.13 2.11 -14.57
CA TYR A 142 -24.47 2.66 -14.71
C TYR A 142 -24.87 3.48 -13.48
N GLN A 143 -24.63 2.97 -12.27
CA GLN A 143 -24.90 3.73 -11.03
C GLN A 143 -24.26 5.12 -11.04
N HIS A 144 -23.02 5.23 -11.54
CA HIS A 144 -22.26 6.47 -11.53
C HIS A 144 -22.58 7.40 -12.70
N LEU A 145 -23.08 6.87 -13.81
CA LEU A 145 -23.44 7.64 -14.99
C LEU A 145 -24.93 8.06 -15.01
N SER A 146 -25.80 7.38 -14.27
CA SER A 146 -27.26 7.61 -14.27
C SER A 146 -27.75 8.67 -13.28
N VAL A 147 -26.86 9.23 -12.46
CA VAL A 147 -27.20 10.29 -11.50
C VAL A 147 -26.62 11.64 -11.91
N SER A 148 -27.34 12.71 -11.58
CA SER A 148 -26.92 14.09 -11.88
C SER A 148 -25.81 14.59 -10.96
N GLU A 149 -25.71 14.06 -9.73
CA GLU A 149 -24.73 14.49 -8.73
C GLU A 149 -23.51 13.55 -8.67
N GLU A 150 -22.35 14.07 -8.23
CA GLU A 150 -21.15 13.28 -7.98
C GLU A 150 -21.37 12.29 -6.83
N LEU A 151 -21.31 10.98 -7.12
CA LEU A 151 -21.38 9.96 -6.08
C LEU A 151 -20.05 9.82 -5.36
N THR A 152 -20.13 9.76 -4.04
CA THR A 152 -19.03 9.33 -3.17
C THR A 152 -19.43 8.01 -2.53
N PRO A 153 -18.62 6.94 -2.64
CA PRO A 153 -17.34 6.86 -3.35
C PRO A 153 -17.46 6.84 -4.90
N SER A 154 -16.41 7.32 -5.58
CA SER A 154 -16.23 7.27 -7.05
C SER A 154 -16.02 5.84 -7.58
N VAL A 155 -15.88 5.66 -8.91
CA VAL A 155 -15.65 4.32 -9.50
C VAL A 155 -14.31 3.77 -9.05
N SER A 156 -13.22 4.57 -9.11
CA SER A 156 -11.90 4.13 -8.65
C SER A 156 -11.90 3.76 -7.17
N GLN A 157 -12.61 4.53 -6.33
CA GLN A 157 -12.73 4.26 -4.90
C GLN A 157 -13.54 2.98 -4.61
N LYS A 158 -14.63 2.73 -5.34
CA LYS A 158 -15.40 1.48 -5.21
C LYS A 158 -14.57 0.26 -5.63
N ILE A 159 -13.77 0.37 -6.68
CA ILE A 159 -12.87 -0.70 -7.13
C ILE A 159 -11.76 -0.93 -6.09
N GLU A 160 -11.15 0.14 -5.58
CA GLU A 160 -10.14 0.06 -4.51
C GLU A 160 -10.70 -0.62 -3.26
N ALA A 161 -11.90 -0.23 -2.81
CA ALA A 161 -12.59 -0.84 -1.68
C ALA A 161 -12.78 -2.35 -1.91
N ARG A 162 -13.21 -2.76 -3.10
CA ARG A 162 -13.41 -4.18 -3.43
C ARG A 162 -12.09 -4.96 -3.42
N ILE A 163 -11.02 -4.40 -3.98
CA ILE A 163 -9.68 -5.03 -3.94
C ILE A 163 -9.21 -5.18 -2.49
N LEU A 164 -9.35 -4.14 -1.66
CA LEU A 164 -8.94 -4.20 -0.25
C LEU A 164 -9.77 -5.21 0.54
N SER A 165 -11.08 -5.28 0.33
CA SER A 165 -11.94 -6.33 0.90
C SER A 165 -11.48 -7.74 0.52
N HIS A 166 -11.18 -7.96 -0.77
CA HIS A 166 -10.63 -9.22 -1.24
C HIS A 166 -9.32 -9.56 -0.51
N LEU A 167 -8.35 -8.63 -0.49
CA LEU A 167 -7.07 -8.85 0.18
C LEU A 167 -7.24 -9.14 1.68
N LEU A 168 -8.19 -8.50 2.36
CA LEU A 168 -8.52 -8.75 3.77
C LEU A 168 -9.06 -10.15 4.01
N ARG A 169 -9.91 -10.68 3.12
CA ARG A 169 -10.43 -12.06 3.21
C ARG A 169 -9.34 -13.12 3.10
N HIS A 170 -8.29 -12.85 2.32
CA HIS A 170 -7.21 -13.79 2.06
C HIS A 170 -5.93 -13.53 2.89
N VAL A 171 -5.99 -12.70 3.95
CA VAL A 171 -4.82 -12.40 4.81
C VAL A 171 -4.21 -13.66 5.41
N ALA A 172 -5.03 -14.59 5.89
CA ALA A 172 -4.54 -15.82 6.53
C ALA A 172 -3.83 -16.73 5.52
N GLU A 173 -4.38 -16.86 4.31
CA GLU A 173 -3.84 -17.70 3.24
C GLU A 173 -2.54 -17.13 2.67
N THR A 174 -2.41 -15.80 2.65
CA THR A 174 -1.24 -15.08 2.11
C THR A 174 -0.24 -14.65 3.19
N GLU A 175 -0.51 -14.99 4.46
CA GLU A 175 0.24 -14.54 5.64
C GLU A 175 0.48 -13.02 5.70
N ALA A 176 -0.39 -12.23 5.06
CA ALA A 176 -0.24 -10.79 4.87
C ALA A 176 -0.65 -9.97 6.10
N TYR A 177 -0.40 -10.47 7.31
CA TYR A 177 -0.83 -9.89 8.60
C TYR A 177 -0.33 -8.46 8.81
N ASN A 178 0.86 -8.14 8.29
CA ASN A 178 1.39 -6.77 8.31
C ASN A 178 0.56 -5.80 7.47
N LYS A 179 0.06 -6.27 6.32
CA LYS A 179 -0.74 -5.46 5.41
C LYS A 179 -2.19 -5.34 5.88
N GLU A 180 -2.73 -6.36 6.54
CA GLU A 180 -4.10 -6.37 7.11
C GLU A 180 -4.42 -5.12 7.93
N MET A 181 -3.55 -4.79 8.88
CA MET A 181 -3.79 -3.65 9.79
C MET A 181 -3.83 -2.32 9.03
N HIS A 182 -2.97 -2.16 8.02
CA HIS A 182 -2.96 -0.99 7.14
C HIS A 182 -4.17 -0.95 6.21
N PHE A 183 -4.62 -2.11 5.70
CA PHE A 183 -5.83 -2.20 4.89
C PHE A 183 -7.07 -1.85 5.72
N LEU A 184 -7.21 -2.38 6.94
CA LEU A 184 -8.31 -2.01 7.84
C LEU A 184 -8.31 -0.52 8.16
N GLN A 185 -7.17 0.06 8.53
CA GLN A 185 -7.04 1.50 8.71
C GLN A 185 -7.52 2.29 7.48
N LYS A 186 -7.10 1.87 6.29
CA LYS A 186 -7.49 2.51 5.04
C LYS A 186 -8.98 2.39 4.76
N MET A 187 -9.57 1.21 5.01
CA MET A 187 -11.01 0.98 4.84
C MET A 187 -11.83 1.90 5.75
N TYR A 188 -11.50 1.94 7.05
CA TYR A 188 -12.22 2.78 8.02
C TYR A 188 -12.09 4.28 7.73
N LEU A 189 -10.88 4.77 7.45
CA LEU A 189 -10.62 6.20 7.23
C LEU A 189 -11.15 6.72 5.90
N LYS A 190 -11.22 5.88 4.87
CA LYS A 190 -11.87 6.22 3.61
C LYS A 190 -13.37 5.94 3.61
N ASN A 191 -13.93 5.48 4.74
CA ASN A 191 -15.34 5.10 4.86
C ASN A 191 -15.76 4.06 3.81
N TYR A 192 -14.86 3.12 3.51
CA TYR A 192 -15.13 2.03 2.57
C TYR A 192 -15.96 0.94 3.26
N PRO A 193 -16.92 0.34 2.55
CA PRO A 193 -17.70 -0.76 3.09
C PRO A 193 -16.80 -1.97 3.32
N LEU A 194 -16.88 -2.57 4.50
CA LEU A 194 -16.29 -3.87 4.80
C LEU A 194 -17.30 -4.97 4.45
N ASP A 195 -16.81 -6.15 4.09
CA ASP A 195 -17.66 -7.32 3.79
C ASP A 195 -18.56 -7.73 4.97
N LYS A 196 -18.16 -7.33 6.17
CA LYS A 196 -18.92 -7.39 7.42
C LYS A 196 -19.16 -5.93 7.82
N GLU A 197 -20.42 -5.49 7.85
CA GLU A 197 -20.80 -4.09 8.07
C GLU A 197 -19.95 -3.42 9.17
N ASN A 198 -19.51 -2.19 8.96
CA ASN A 198 -18.80 -1.48 10.00
C ASN A 198 -19.78 -0.90 11.04
N THR A 199 -20.03 -1.68 12.09
CA THR A 199 -21.01 -1.35 13.15
C THR A 199 -20.78 0.04 13.78
N PHE A 200 -19.53 0.50 13.85
CA PHE A 200 -19.17 1.77 14.51
C PHE A 200 -18.75 2.88 13.54
N GLN A 201 -18.88 2.69 12.22
CA GLN A 201 -18.46 3.68 11.22
C GLN A 201 -19.02 5.09 11.46
N PRO A 202 -20.32 5.28 11.79
CA PRO A 202 -20.85 6.62 12.03
C PRO A 202 -20.14 7.33 13.19
N LEU A 203 -19.84 6.60 14.27
CA LEU A 203 -19.14 7.16 15.44
C LEU A 203 -17.68 7.49 15.09
N ILE A 204 -17.01 6.64 14.33
CA ILE A 204 -15.62 6.86 13.89
C ILE A 204 -15.51 8.10 13.01
N ASN A 205 -16.49 8.31 12.11
CA ASN A 205 -16.55 9.50 11.26
C ASN A 205 -16.69 10.78 12.08
N LEU A 206 -17.48 10.76 13.17
CA LEU A 206 -17.62 11.90 14.08
C LEU A 206 -16.34 12.21 14.86
N CYS A 207 -15.54 11.19 15.17
CA CYS A 207 -14.31 11.35 15.94
C CYS A 207 -13.16 12.01 15.16
N ASN A 208 -13.26 12.08 13.83
CA ASN A 208 -12.24 12.66 12.94
C ASN A 208 -10.80 12.21 13.31
N LEU A 209 -10.57 10.90 13.30
CA LEU A 209 -9.29 10.32 13.66
C LEU A 209 -8.22 10.61 12.59
N ASP A 210 -7.26 11.49 12.89
CA ASP A 210 -6.28 12.08 11.95
C ASP A 210 -4.81 11.73 12.26
N TYR A 211 -4.58 10.80 13.17
CA TYR A 211 -3.27 10.38 13.70
C TYR A 211 -2.51 11.44 14.52
N SER A 212 -3.13 12.55 14.89
CA SER A 212 -2.54 13.52 15.83
C SER A 212 -2.60 13.02 17.28
N THR A 213 -1.79 13.59 18.18
CA THR A 213 -1.91 13.31 19.62
C THR A 213 -3.30 13.70 20.16
N ASP A 214 -3.89 14.78 19.64
CA ASP A 214 -5.22 15.26 20.07
C ASP A 214 -6.34 14.31 19.65
N SER A 215 -6.15 13.58 18.55
CA SER A 215 -7.10 12.54 18.15
C SER A 215 -7.23 11.38 19.15
N LEU A 216 -6.26 11.19 20.03
CA LEU A 216 -6.32 10.16 21.07
C LEU A 216 -7.36 10.49 22.15
N ASP A 217 -7.60 11.78 22.42
CA ASP A 217 -8.66 12.20 23.34
C ASP A 217 -10.04 11.89 22.75
N ARG A 218 -10.23 12.16 21.45
CA ARG A 218 -11.45 11.79 20.69
C ARG A 218 -11.64 10.27 20.59
N LEU A 219 -10.55 9.52 20.46
CA LEU A 219 -10.59 8.05 20.50
C LEU A 219 -11.05 7.55 21.87
N ASP A 220 -10.58 8.15 22.97
CA ASP A 220 -11.03 7.75 24.31
C ASP A 220 -12.52 8.05 24.52
N GLU A 221 -13.05 9.14 23.96
CA GLU A 221 -14.49 9.42 23.96
C GLU A 221 -15.28 8.34 23.21
N LEU A 222 -14.84 7.97 22.00
CA LEU A 222 -15.43 6.85 21.25
C LEU A 222 -15.48 5.55 22.06
N LEU A 223 -14.36 5.18 22.68
CA LEU A 223 -14.27 3.95 23.46
C LEU A 223 -15.14 4.01 24.71
N ARG A 224 -15.30 5.18 25.34
CA ARG A 224 -16.23 5.38 26.46
C ARG A 224 -17.69 5.20 26.04
N GLU A 225 -18.08 5.73 24.88
CA GLU A 225 -19.44 5.56 24.35
C GLU A 225 -19.77 4.08 24.09
N ILE A 226 -18.86 3.35 23.44
CA ILE A 226 -19.04 1.91 23.20
C ILE A 226 -19.06 1.13 24.53
N ARG A 227 -18.17 1.49 25.46
CA ARG A 227 -18.09 0.86 26.78
C ARG A 227 -19.40 0.96 27.58
N GLN A 228 -20.13 2.08 27.49
CA GLN A 228 -21.42 2.23 28.19
C GLN A 228 -22.40 1.10 27.86
N GLN A 229 -22.36 0.60 26.63
CA GLN A 229 -23.27 -0.45 26.13
C GLN A 229 -22.72 -1.86 26.36
N TYR A 230 -21.40 -2.06 26.24
CA TYR A 230 -20.82 -3.41 26.11
C TYR A 230 -19.91 -3.85 27.26
N ARG A 231 -19.64 -3.00 28.27
CA ARG A 231 -18.68 -3.32 29.36
C ARG A 231 -18.93 -4.67 30.02
N LEU A 232 -20.19 -4.98 30.36
CA LEU A 232 -20.57 -6.21 31.06
C LEU A 232 -20.85 -7.39 30.11
N MET A 233 -20.65 -7.21 28.80
CA MET A 233 -20.97 -8.21 27.77
C MET A 233 -19.81 -8.43 26.77
N PRO A 234 -18.57 -8.67 27.23
CA PRO A 234 -17.42 -8.87 26.35
C PRO A 234 -17.64 -10.05 25.38
N GLU A 235 -18.15 -11.18 25.86
CA GLU A 235 -18.42 -12.34 25.00
C GLU A 235 -19.46 -12.04 23.90
N ALA A 236 -20.51 -11.27 24.22
CA ALA A 236 -21.52 -10.90 23.23
C ALA A 236 -20.97 -9.91 22.21
N PHE A 237 -20.09 -9.00 22.63
CA PHE A 237 -19.39 -8.08 21.74
C PHE A 237 -18.48 -8.85 20.77
N LEU A 238 -17.70 -9.80 21.28
CA LEU A 238 -16.70 -10.54 20.50
C LEU A 238 -17.29 -11.61 19.57
N LYS A 239 -18.53 -12.08 19.82
CA LYS A 239 -19.24 -12.97 18.90
C LYS A 239 -19.56 -12.34 17.54
N LYS A 240 -19.54 -11.00 17.44
CA LYS A 240 -19.81 -10.27 16.20
C LYS A 240 -18.52 -10.05 15.41
N PRO A 241 -18.37 -10.59 14.19
CA PRO A 241 -17.18 -10.41 13.37
C PRO A 241 -16.85 -8.94 13.06
N GLU A 242 -17.86 -8.08 12.98
CA GLU A 242 -17.72 -6.64 12.72
C GLU A 242 -16.94 -5.94 13.85
N ASN A 243 -17.23 -6.33 15.08
CA ASN A 243 -16.60 -5.82 16.29
C ASN A 243 -15.13 -6.22 16.40
N HIS A 244 -14.76 -7.38 15.82
CA HIS A 244 -13.38 -7.80 15.71
C HIS A 244 -12.57 -6.86 14.82
N ASN A 245 -13.10 -6.52 13.64
CA ASN A 245 -12.48 -5.56 12.73
C ASN A 245 -12.31 -4.18 13.37
N PHE A 246 -13.26 -3.77 14.21
CA PHE A 246 -13.16 -2.53 14.97
C PHE A 246 -11.99 -2.53 15.96
N ILE A 247 -11.82 -3.61 16.74
CA ILE A 247 -10.69 -3.73 17.68
C ILE A 247 -9.37 -3.68 16.92
N LEU A 248 -9.25 -4.39 15.79
CA LEU A 248 -8.06 -4.36 14.96
C LEU A 248 -7.80 -2.98 14.35
N PHE A 249 -8.84 -2.28 13.88
CA PHE A 249 -8.71 -0.90 13.40
C PHE A 249 -8.13 0.02 14.48
N VAL A 250 -8.72 0.05 15.67
CA VAL A 250 -8.27 0.92 16.77
C VAL A 250 -6.86 0.52 17.24
N SER A 251 -6.58 -0.78 17.33
CA SER A 251 -5.26 -1.31 17.67
C SER A 251 -4.21 -0.85 16.66
N GLY A 252 -4.54 -0.97 15.37
CA GLY A 252 -3.72 -0.46 14.27
C GLY A 252 -3.45 1.03 14.43
N TYR A 253 -4.50 1.80 14.67
CA TYR A 253 -4.45 3.25 14.85
C TYR A 253 -3.46 3.66 15.96
N LEU A 254 -3.57 3.04 17.13
CA LEU A 254 -2.67 3.28 18.26
C LEU A 254 -1.23 2.87 17.94
N GLY A 255 -1.01 1.66 17.39
CA GLY A 255 0.33 1.19 17.04
C GLY A 255 1.02 2.10 16.03
N ARG A 256 0.25 2.63 15.06
CA ARG A 256 0.73 3.61 14.09
C ARG A 256 1.12 4.94 14.74
N ILE A 257 0.28 5.52 15.61
CA ILE A 257 0.64 6.78 16.30
C ILE A 257 1.91 6.58 17.13
N ILE A 258 2.00 5.48 17.90
CA ILE A 258 3.19 5.20 18.72
C ILE A 258 4.44 5.15 17.83
N ALA A 259 4.41 4.36 16.75
CA ALA A 259 5.57 4.21 15.87
C ALA A 259 5.93 5.51 15.11
N GLN A 260 4.93 6.29 14.68
CA GLN A 260 5.16 7.60 14.05
C GLN A 260 5.82 8.57 15.02
N GLN A 261 5.26 8.71 16.23
CA GLN A 261 5.79 9.62 17.22
C GLN A 261 7.15 9.16 17.72
N SER A 262 7.39 7.85 17.85
CA SER A 262 8.71 7.34 18.21
C SER A 262 9.70 7.29 17.05
N ALA A 263 9.35 7.77 15.85
CA ALA A 263 10.24 7.75 14.69
C ALA A 263 10.76 6.34 14.35
N ALA A 264 9.95 5.30 14.54
CA ALA A 264 10.37 3.90 14.48
C ALA A 264 9.61 3.07 13.42
N THR A 265 10.11 1.86 13.16
CA THR A 265 9.42 0.87 12.32
C THR A 265 8.22 0.27 13.04
N LEU A 266 7.22 -0.20 12.28
CA LEU A 266 6.02 -0.87 12.81
C LEU A 266 5.75 -2.17 12.05
N ARG A 267 6.00 -3.29 12.72
CA ARG A 267 5.66 -4.63 12.24
C ARG A 267 4.55 -5.23 13.11
N TRP A 268 3.63 -5.96 12.50
CA TRP A 268 2.61 -6.76 13.17
C TRP A 268 3.04 -8.22 13.18
N LEU A 269 3.17 -8.79 14.38
CA LEU A 269 3.64 -10.17 14.52
C LEU A 269 2.58 -11.16 14.04
N PRO A 270 2.96 -12.15 13.20
CA PRO A 270 2.06 -13.22 12.81
C PRO A 270 1.74 -14.11 14.04
N PRO A 271 0.61 -14.83 14.01
CA PRO A 271 0.20 -15.72 15.10
C PRO A 271 1.29 -16.71 15.54
N GLU A 272 2.08 -17.24 14.62
CA GLU A 272 3.12 -18.22 14.91
C GLU A 272 4.28 -17.65 15.73
N GLN A 273 4.79 -16.47 15.34
CA GLN A 273 5.86 -15.80 16.09
C GLN A 273 5.37 -15.31 17.45
N LYS A 274 4.13 -14.82 17.51
CA LYS A 274 3.45 -14.48 18.77
C LYS A 274 3.39 -15.69 19.71
N ASN A 275 3.02 -16.86 19.21
CA ASN A 275 2.83 -18.07 20.02
C ASN A 275 4.12 -18.57 20.69
N ASN A 276 5.30 -18.18 20.19
CA ASN A 276 6.59 -18.47 20.81
C ASN A 276 6.95 -17.51 21.96
N ILE A 277 6.28 -16.35 22.02
CA ILE A 277 6.55 -15.28 22.98
C ILE A 277 5.49 -15.28 24.10
N ILE A 278 4.28 -15.73 23.80
CA ILE A 278 3.13 -15.69 24.71
C ILE A 278 2.79 -17.10 25.21
N ASP A 279 2.51 -17.19 26.51
CA ASP A 279 2.08 -18.42 27.18
C ASP A 279 0.89 -19.10 26.48
N LYS A 280 0.92 -20.44 26.45
CA LYS A 280 -0.08 -21.28 25.77
C LYS A 280 -1.53 -20.98 26.20
N THR A 281 -1.74 -20.65 27.46
CA THR A 281 -3.07 -20.37 28.04
C THR A 281 -3.64 -19.01 27.63
N ALA A 282 -2.83 -18.12 27.06
CA ALA A 282 -3.22 -16.76 26.70
C ALA A 282 -3.23 -16.51 25.18
N ARG A 283 -3.09 -17.55 24.35
CA ARG A 283 -2.96 -17.43 22.88
C ARG A 283 -4.25 -16.96 22.20
N ASP A 284 -5.39 -17.43 22.69
CA ASP A 284 -6.72 -17.11 22.13
C ASP A 284 -7.34 -15.84 22.72
N TYR A 285 -6.62 -15.21 23.65
CA TYR A 285 -7.08 -13.97 24.25
C TYR A 285 -6.95 -12.80 23.26
N ILE A 286 -8.05 -12.07 23.06
CA ILE A 286 -8.14 -11.02 22.06
C ILE A 286 -7.12 -9.89 22.26
N GLY A 287 -6.76 -9.60 23.52
CA GLY A 287 -5.74 -8.60 23.86
C GLY A 287 -4.35 -8.91 23.30
N HIS A 288 -4.12 -10.16 22.89
CA HIS A 288 -2.88 -10.59 22.29
C HIS A 288 -2.98 -10.73 20.76
N LEU A 289 -4.07 -10.33 20.12
CA LEU A 289 -4.14 -10.31 18.66
C LEU A 289 -3.24 -9.20 18.10
N ARG A 290 -2.58 -9.50 16.97
CA ARG A 290 -1.74 -8.58 16.20
C ARG A 290 -0.88 -7.69 17.11
N VAL A 291 0.07 -8.33 17.82
CA VAL A 291 1.04 -7.60 18.65
C VAL A 291 1.90 -6.71 17.75
N ALA A 292 1.98 -5.42 18.08
CA ALA A 292 2.85 -4.49 17.38
C ALA A 292 4.29 -4.69 17.87
N GLN A 293 5.21 -4.97 16.95
CA GLN A 293 6.64 -4.84 17.15
C GLN A 293 7.05 -3.46 16.63
N ILE A 294 7.40 -2.56 17.54
CA ILE A 294 7.88 -1.20 17.23
C ILE A 294 9.36 -1.13 17.58
N ASN A 295 10.22 -1.04 16.56
CA ASN A 295 11.64 -1.36 16.67
C ASN A 295 11.85 -2.74 17.35
N GLN A 296 12.46 -2.78 18.53
CA GLN A 296 12.69 -4.01 19.30
C GLN A 296 11.59 -4.29 20.34
N HIS A 297 10.65 -3.36 20.55
CA HIS A 297 9.64 -3.45 21.60
C HIS A 297 8.37 -4.15 21.12
N LEU A 298 7.83 -5.01 21.99
CA LEU A 298 6.50 -5.59 21.82
C LEU A 298 5.47 -4.75 22.55
N VAL A 299 4.46 -4.29 21.81
CA VAL A 299 3.43 -3.37 22.27
C VAL A 299 2.06 -4.00 22.06
N PHE A 300 1.36 -4.25 23.17
CA PHE A 300 0.08 -4.96 23.22
C PHE A 300 -1.09 -3.98 23.08
N VAL A 301 -1.19 -3.33 21.92
CA VAL A 301 -2.23 -2.32 21.65
C VAL A 301 -3.65 -2.87 21.74
N ALA A 302 -3.88 -4.11 21.29
CA ALA A 302 -5.19 -4.76 21.41
C ALA A 302 -5.58 -5.00 22.87
N GLN A 303 -4.60 -5.27 23.74
CA GLN A 303 -4.84 -5.42 25.16
C GLN A 303 -5.31 -4.11 25.78
N HIS A 304 -4.63 -3.00 25.49
CA HIS A 304 -5.06 -1.68 25.96
C HIS A 304 -6.49 -1.36 25.52
N VAL A 305 -6.85 -1.63 24.26
CA VAL A 305 -8.23 -1.43 23.75
C VAL A 305 -9.24 -2.30 24.51
N CYS A 306 -8.93 -3.57 24.73
CA CYS A 306 -9.81 -4.50 25.45
C CYS A 306 -9.97 -4.10 26.92
N ASP A 307 -8.88 -3.70 27.59
CA ASP A 307 -8.93 -3.20 28.97
C ASP A 307 -9.78 -1.94 29.06
N PHE A 308 -9.61 -1.01 28.11
CA PHE A 308 -10.43 0.19 28.06
C PHE A 308 -11.92 -0.15 27.91
N LEU A 309 -12.28 -1.07 27.01
CA LEU A 309 -13.68 -1.43 26.74
C LEU A 309 -14.33 -2.26 27.85
N PHE A 310 -13.59 -3.20 28.47
CA PHE A 310 -14.21 -4.27 29.26
C PHE A 310 -13.77 -4.32 30.74
N SER A 311 -12.56 -3.84 31.08
CA SER A 311 -12.08 -3.93 32.47
C SER A 311 -12.94 -3.09 33.42
N PRO A 312 -13.11 -3.43 34.71
CA PRO A 312 -14.02 -2.71 35.61
C PRO A 312 -13.70 -1.21 35.72
N LEU A 313 -12.41 -0.87 35.71
CA LEU A 313 -11.86 0.48 35.75
C LEU A 313 -10.88 0.67 34.59
N VAL A 314 -10.97 1.82 33.91
CA VAL A 314 -9.97 2.22 32.91
C VAL A 314 -8.74 2.76 33.65
N GLN A 315 -7.60 2.07 33.53
CA GLN A 315 -6.38 2.43 34.26
C GLN A 315 -5.66 3.62 33.65
N THR A 316 -5.60 3.68 32.31
CA THR A 316 -4.86 4.72 31.57
C THR A 316 -5.65 5.16 30.34
N SER A 317 -5.59 6.45 30.03
CA SER A 317 -6.10 7.01 28.76
C SER A 317 -5.24 6.53 27.59
N SER A 318 -5.76 6.53 26.37
CA SER A 318 -4.97 6.18 25.19
C SER A 318 -3.84 7.18 24.96
N LYS A 319 -4.05 8.45 25.29
CA LYS A 319 -3.02 9.50 25.24
C LYS A 319 -1.84 9.22 26.17
N ILE A 320 -2.10 8.87 27.43
CA ILE A 320 -1.05 8.55 28.41
C ILE A 320 -0.35 7.24 28.04
N TYR A 321 -1.10 6.22 27.64
CA TYR A 321 -0.55 4.95 27.17
C TYR A 321 0.43 5.16 26.01
N THR A 322 0.01 5.91 24.99
CA THR A 322 0.86 6.24 23.83
C THR A 322 2.10 7.02 24.24
N ALA A 323 1.97 8.08 25.05
CA ALA A 323 3.12 8.87 25.50
C ALA A 323 4.17 8.02 26.22
N ASN A 324 3.74 7.17 27.16
CA ASN A 324 4.63 6.28 27.91
C ASN A 324 5.38 5.30 26.98
N MET A 325 4.69 4.76 25.96
CA MET A 325 5.34 3.86 24.98
C MET A 325 6.32 4.62 24.09
N VAL A 326 5.96 5.82 23.63
CA VAL A 326 6.84 6.67 22.80
C VAL A 326 8.13 7.01 23.55
N ASP A 327 8.03 7.45 24.82
CA ASP A 327 9.19 7.79 25.64
C ASP A 327 10.10 6.58 25.84
N LYS A 328 9.52 5.42 26.15
CA LYS A 328 10.25 4.16 26.29
C LYS A 328 11.01 3.80 25.01
N ILE A 329 10.33 3.79 23.86
CA ILE A 329 10.93 3.41 22.59
C ILE A 329 12.05 4.37 22.22
N ARG A 330 11.81 5.69 22.31
CA ARG A 330 12.80 6.72 21.96
C ARG A 330 14.07 6.64 22.81
N SER A 331 13.98 6.16 24.05
CA SER A 331 15.16 6.00 24.90
C SER A 331 16.09 4.85 24.48
N GLU A 332 15.62 3.93 23.62
CA GLU A 332 16.33 2.69 23.27
C GLU A 332 16.48 2.49 21.74
N SER A 333 15.99 3.42 20.91
CA SER A 333 15.93 3.25 19.45
C SER A 333 16.61 4.38 18.68
N THR A 334 17.29 4.03 17.59
CA THR A 334 17.72 5.03 16.59
C THR A 334 16.51 5.50 15.77
N PRO A 335 16.30 6.81 15.63
CA PRO A 335 15.20 7.34 14.85
C PRO A 335 15.43 7.10 13.35
N ILE A 336 14.33 6.93 12.63
CA ILE A 336 14.27 7.01 11.17
C ILE A 336 14.44 8.48 10.76
N TYR A 337 15.02 8.72 9.59
CA TYR A 337 15.10 10.04 8.96
C TYR A 337 14.66 9.95 7.51
N LEU A 338 13.91 10.94 7.03
CA LEU A 338 13.64 11.06 5.60
C LEU A 338 14.89 11.56 4.89
N VAL A 339 15.24 10.93 3.77
CA VAL A 339 16.38 11.38 2.95
C VAL A 339 16.03 12.71 2.27
N PRO A 340 16.78 13.79 2.51
CA PRO A 340 16.42 15.11 2.00
C PRO A 340 16.86 15.31 0.54
N HIS A 341 16.05 16.04 -0.23
CA HIS A 341 16.42 16.49 -1.58
C HIS A 341 17.25 17.77 -1.49
N LEU A 342 18.55 17.62 -1.22
CA LEU A 342 19.51 18.73 -1.14
C LEU A 342 20.41 18.78 -2.37
N SER A 343 20.96 19.97 -2.64
CA SER A 343 22.05 20.09 -3.62
C SER A 343 23.29 19.32 -3.12
N PRO A 344 23.99 18.62 -4.01
CA PRO A 344 25.19 17.87 -3.63
C PRO A 344 26.30 18.81 -3.15
N THR A 345 27.04 18.37 -2.13
CA THR A 345 28.20 19.10 -1.60
C THR A 345 29.42 18.20 -1.67
N THR A 346 30.27 18.41 -2.69
CA THR A 346 31.47 17.60 -2.96
C THR A 346 32.56 17.69 -1.88
N ALA A 347 32.50 18.70 -1.02
CA ALA A 347 33.44 18.89 0.09
C ALA A 347 33.18 17.97 1.29
N SER A 348 32.03 17.27 1.34
CA SER A 348 31.71 16.37 2.43
C SER A 348 32.56 15.10 2.42
N PRO A 349 33.06 14.61 3.57
CA PRO A 349 33.75 13.32 3.63
C PRO A 349 32.86 12.15 3.21
N PHE A 350 31.53 12.28 3.35
CA PHE A 350 30.56 11.23 3.00
C PHE A 350 30.15 11.25 1.51
N TYR A 351 30.65 12.21 0.72
CA TYR A 351 30.19 12.39 -0.66
C TYR A 351 30.38 11.13 -1.52
N ASN A 352 31.60 10.58 -1.55
CA ASN A 352 31.94 9.46 -2.45
C ASN A 352 31.11 8.22 -2.16
N VAL A 353 30.99 7.84 -0.88
CA VAL A 353 30.25 6.64 -0.47
C VAL A 353 28.75 6.79 -0.76
N LEU A 354 28.16 7.97 -0.50
CA LEU A 354 26.75 8.23 -0.80
C LEU A 354 26.48 8.28 -2.31
N PHE A 355 27.39 8.88 -3.09
CA PHE A 355 27.32 8.89 -4.56
C PHE A 355 27.33 7.48 -5.14
N GLN A 356 28.21 6.60 -4.68
CA GLN A 356 28.25 5.21 -5.13
C GLN A 356 27.02 4.42 -4.68
N ALA A 357 26.50 4.66 -3.47
CA ALA A 357 25.23 4.08 -3.04
C ALA A 357 24.06 4.51 -3.94
N GLY A 358 24.04 5.76 -4.40
CA GLY A 358 23.09 6.26 -5.39
C GLY A 358 23.17 5.52 -6.73
N ARG A 359 24.38 5.31 -7.24
CA ARG A 359 24.59 4.53 -8.47
C ARG A 359 24.10 3.09 -8.33
N LEU A 360 24.36 2.46 -7.19
CA LEU A 360 23.88 1.11 -6.89
C LEU A 360 22.35 1.06 -6.84
N ALA A 361 21.69 2.03 -6.21
CA ALA A 361 20.23 2.12 -6.20
C ALA A 361 19.65 2.17 -7.62
N GLY A 362 20.23 3.02 -8.48
CA GLY A 362 19.81 3.14 -9.88
C GLY A 362 19.97 1.83 -10.64
N TYR A 363 21.11 1.17 -10.48
CA TYR A 363 21.36 -0.16 -11.04
C TYR A 363 20.32 -1.19 -10.59
N LEU A 364 20.05 -1.27 -9.28
CA LEU A 364 19.13 -2.27 -8.72
C LEU A 364 17.68 -2.03 -9.18
N PHE A 365 17.22 -0.78 -9.27
CA PHE A 365 15.89 -0.49 -9.82
C PHE A 365 15.79 -0.85 -11.30
N GLN A 366 16.84 -0.61 -12.09
CA GLN A 366 16.86 -1.02 -13.49
C GLN A 366 16.78 -2.55 -13.62
N GLN A 367 17.53 -3.29 -12.81
CA GLN A 367 17.48 -4.75 -12.80
C GLN A 367 16.09 -5.25 -12.38
N LEU A 368 15.58 -4.76 -11.26
CA LEU A 368 14.29 -5.16 -10.71
C LEU A 368 13.15 -4.93 -11.71
N PHE A 369 13.11 -3.76 -12.36
CA PHE A 369 12.05 -3.46 -13.31
C PHE A 369 12.11 -4.38 -14.54
N ASN A 370 13.32 -4.60 -15.07
CA ASN A 370 13.54 -5.49 -16.22
C ASN A 370 13.23 -6.97 -15.88
N THR A 371 13.47 -7.43 -14.65
CA THR A 371 13.14 -8.80 -14.20
C THR A 371 11.68 -8.96 -13.78
N ALA A 372 11.01 -7.89 -13.36
CA ALA A 372 9.59 -7.90 -13.03
C ALA A 372 8.73 -8.17 -14.29
N GLU A 373 9.13 -7.69 -15.47
CA GLU A 373 8.52 -8.11 -16.74
C GLU A 373 8.63 -9.63 -16.98
N GLN A 374 9.63 -10.27 -16.38
CA GLN A 374 9.87 -11.72 -16.43
C GLN A 374 9.30 -12.47 -15.22
N ARG A 375 8.53 -11.81 -14.34
CA ARG A 375 7.91 -12.35 -13.11
C ARG A 375 8.89 -12.86 -12.04
N SER A 376 10.12 -12.35 -11.99
CA SER A 376 11.05 -12.58 -10.87
C SER A 376 11.23 -11.28 -10.07
N THR A 377 10.84 -11.32 -8.78
CA THR A 377 10.96 -10.18 -7.84
C THR A 377 12.25 -10.21 -7.02
N ALA A 378 13.07 -11.26 -7.17
CA ALA A 378 14.31 -11.41 -6.42
C ALA A 378 15.48 -10.79 -7.20
N VAL A 379 16.05 -9.72 -6.65
CA VAL A 379 17.35 -9.20 -7.08
C VAL A 379 18.44 -9.87 -6.23
N THR A 380 19.45 -10.44 -6.87
CA THR A 380 20.63 -10.98 -6.19
C THR A 380 21.33 -9.88 -5.40
N PRO A 381 21.68 -10.10 -4.11
CA PRO A 381 22.44 -9.13 -3.34
C PRO A 381 23.68 -8.66 -4.11
N THR A 382 23.88 -7.35 -4.20
CA THR A 382 24.96 -6.78 -5.03
C THR A 382 25.62 -5.63 -4.29
N SER A 383 26.94 -5.45 -4.44
CA SER A 383 27.63 -4.31 -3.84
C SER A 383 28.43 -3.49 -4.85
N PHE A 384 28.77 -2.26 -4.45
CA PHE A 384 29.44 -1.26 -5.29
C PHE A 384 30.61 -0.62 -4.53
N PRO A 385 31.80 -0.42 -5.16
CA PRO A 385 32.12 -0.43 -6.60
C PRO A 385 32.12 -1.78 -7.33
N GLN A 386 32.02 -1.72 -8.67
CA GLN A 386 31.92 -2.87 -9.58
C GLN A 386 33.19 -3.75 -9.46
N GLY A 387 33.00 -5.03 -9.12
CA GLY A 387 34.06 -5.94 -8.67
C GLY A 387 33.70 -6.63 -7.34
N ASN A 388 32.79 -6.01 -6.58
CA ASN A 388 32.33 -6.46 -5.27
C ASN A 388 30.95 -7.15 -5.35
N THR A 389 30.56 -7.68 -6.51
CA THR A 389 29.25 -8.33 -6.68
C THR A 389 29.18 -9.56 -5.79
N PHE A 390 28.33 -9.52 -4.75
CA PHE A 390 27.99 -10.69 -3.95
C PHE A 390 27.07 -11.61 -4.76
N ILE A 391 27.61 -12.25 -5.80
CA ILE A 391 26.85 -13.18 -6.62
C ILE A 391 26.41 -14.31 -5.70
N SER A 392 25.10 -14.53 -5.62
CA SER A 392 24.48 -15.60 -4.86
C SER A 392 25.10 -16.95 -5.25
N HIS A 393 26.07 -17.42 -4.47
CA HIS A 393 26.03 -18.80 -4.04
C HIS A 393 24.85 -18.97 -3.06
N PRO A 394 24.40 -20.19 -2.71
CA PRO A 394 23.13 -20.47 -2.01
C PRO A 394 22.88 -19.78 -0.66
N ASP A 395 23.78 -18.92 -0.21
CA ASP A 395 23.76 -18.32 1.12
C ASP A 395 22.94 -17.03 1.16
N SER A 396 22.09 -16.96 2.18
CA SER A 396 21.19 -15.86 2.53
C SER A 396 21.86 -14.47 2.62
N VAL A 397 21.03 -13.41 2.63
CA VAL A 397 21.43 -12.00 2.88
C VAL A 397 22.39 -11.85 4.07
N ASP A 398 22.26 -12.69 5.11
CA ASP A 398 23.13 -12.69 6.30
C ASP A 398 24.61 -12.91 5.96
N HIS A 399 24.91 -13.74 4.96
CA HIS A 399 26.28 -13.99 4.53
C HIS A 399 26.89 -12.74 3.88
N ALA A 400 26.14 -12.11 2.96
CA ALA A 400 26.58 -10.86 2.33
C ALA A 400 26.77 -9.72 3.36
N LEU A 401 25.90 -9.64 4.37
CA LEU A 401 26.05 -8.69 5.48
C LEU A 401 27.30 -8.97 6.32
N LYS A 402 27.60 -10.24 6.62
CA LYS A 402 28.84 -10.62 7.32
C LYS A 402 30.08 -10.25 6.51
N GLN A 403 30.07 -10.49 5.20
CA GLN A 403 31.18 -10.11 4.33
C GLN A 403 31.37 -8.59 4.31
N LEU A 404 30.28 -7.83 4.14
CA LEU A 404 30.33 -6.36 4.25
C LEU A 404 30.93 -5.91 5.58
N HIS A 405 30.55 -6.54 6.69
CA HIS A 405 31.07 -6.19 8.01
C HIS A 405 32.55 -6.53 8.18
N SER A 406 33.01 -7.67 7.64
CA SER A 406 34.41 -8.09 7.74
C SER A 406 35.38 -7.20 6.95
N ASN A 407 34.91 -6.56 5.87
CA ASN A 407 35.72 -5.75 4.96
C ASN A 407 37.08 -6.41 4.62
N SER A 408 37.08 -7.69 4.25
CA SER A 408 38.30 -8.48 4.01
C SER A 408 39.22 -7.87 2.96
N ASP A 409 38.64 -7.19 1.98
CA ASP A 409 39.35 -6.57 0.86
C ASP A 409 39.85 -5.15 1.19
N GLN A 410 39.68 -4.70 2.43
CA GLN A 410 40.17 -3.43 2.97
C GLN A 410 39.78 -2.20 2.13
N HIS A 411 38.54 -2.18 1.65
CA HIS A 411 38.01 -1.05 0.91
C HIS A 411 37.78 0.15 1.83
N GLU A 412 37.96 1.36 1.28
CA GLU A 412 37.64 2.61 1.96
C GLU A 412 36.15 2.71 2.29
N TYR A 413 35.29 2.24 1.38
CA TYR A 413 33.85 2.21 1.56
C TYR A 413 33.23 1.05 0.76
N ASN A 414 32.03 0.64 1.14
CA ASN A 414 31.25 -0.35 0.40
C ASN A 414 29.74 -0.17 0.67
N ALA A 415 28.90 -0.41 -0.34
CA ALA A 415 27.45 -0.40 -0.20
C ALA A 415 26.86 -1.71 -0.72
N LEU A 416 26.14 -2.45 0.12
CA LEU A 416 25.42 -3.67 -0.24
C LEU A 416 23.94 -3.35 -0.46
N GLY A 417 23.37 -3.77 -1.58
CA GLY A 417 21.96 -3.61 -1.89
C GLY A 417 21.23 -4.92 -2.16
N TYR A 418 19.99 -5.02 -1.69
CA TYR A 418 19.09 -6.16 -1.91
C TYR A 418 17.63 -5.73 -1.73
N VAL A 419 16.68 -6.57 -2.15
CA VAL A 419 15.23 -6.34 -1.95
C VAL A 419 14.80 -6.94 -0.61
N THR A 420 14.04 -6.17 0.18
CA THR A 420 13.40 -6.65 1.41
C THR A 420 12.07 -5.94 1.64
N GLN A 421 11.34 -6.36 2.66
CA GLN A 421 10.12 -5.68 3.08
C GLN A 421 10.42 -4.62 4.13
N VAL A 422 9.90 -3.41 3.91
CA VAL A 422 9.92 -2.32 4.88
C VAL A 422 8.61 -2.28 5.70
N TYR A 423 8.75 -1.89 6.96
CA TYR A 423 7.70 -1.73 7.94
C TYR A 423 7.58 -0.28 8.42
N LEU A 424 7.11 0.64 7.56
CA LEU A 424 6.83 2.02 7.97
C LEU A 424 5.51 2.10 8.74
N PRO A 425 5.34 3.06 9.66
CA PRO A 425 4.11 3.17 10.45
C PRO A 425 2.82 3.29 9.62
N HIS A 426 2.89 3.93 8.46
CA HIS A 426 1.73 4.12 7.58
C HIS A 426 1.69 3.16 6.40
N LEU A 427 2.73 2.36 6.20
CA LEU A 427 2.87 1.54 5.01
C LEU A 427 3.83 0.36 5.20
N CYS A 428 3.37 -0.82 4.80
CA CYS A 428 4.21 -1.99 4.63
C CYS A 428 4.31 -2.35 3.14
N THR A 429 5.53 -2.37 2.59
CA THR A 429 5.79 -2.60 1.15
C THR A 429 7.20 -3.12 0.90
N GLN A 430 7.54 -3.49 -0.33
CA GLN A 430 8.92 -3.82 -0.71
C GLN A 430 9.80 -2.57 -0.71
N ALA A 431 11.10 -2.76 -0.50
CA ALA A 431 12.12 -1.74 -0.57
C ALA A 431 13.41 -2.29 -1.13
N ILE A 432 14.16 -1.45 -1.83
CA ILE A 432 15.60 -1.66 -1.99
C ILE A 432 16.27 -1.17 -0.71
N THR A 433 16.94 -2.08 -0.01
CA THR A 433 17.73 -1.77 1.18
C THR A 433 19.18 -1.71 0.80
N LEU A 434 19.83 -0.59 1.15
CA LEU A 434 21.26 -0.38 1.05
C LEU A 434 21.87 -0.35 2.46
N ASN A 435 22.79 -1.27 2.72
CA ASN A 435 23.70 -1.18 3.86
C ASN A 435 24.99 -0.52 3.40
N ILE A 436 25.20 0.71 3.85
CA ILE A 436 26.29 1.58 3.40
C ILE A 436 27.34 1.65 4.52
N ARG A 437 28.60 1.41 4.16
CA ARG A 437 29.74 1.45 5.06
C ARG A 437 30.80 2.39 4.54
N ASP A 438 31.28 3.27 5.40
CA ASP A 438 32.51 4.01 5.23
C ASP A 438 33.48 3.53 6.33
N PHE A 439 34.64 3.02 5.93
CA PHE A 439 35.68 2.47 6.79
C PHE A 439 36.84 3.44 7.00
N THR A 440 36.76 4.65 6.45
CA THR A 440 37.77 5.71 6.62
C THR A 440 37.64 6.37 8.00
N THR A 441 38.37 7.48 8.21
CA THR A 441 38.30 8.26 9.45
C THR A 441 36.90 8.81 9.75
N SER A 442 36.09 9.03 8.71
CA SER A 442 34.69 9.47 8.83
C SER A 442 33.78 8.24 8.78
N SER A 443 33.96 7.31 9.72
CA SER A 443 33.27 6.01 9.70
C SER A 443 31.76 6.16 9.62
N MET A 444 31.10 5.37 8.77
CA MET A 444 29.66 5.40 8.57
C MET A 444 29.10 3.99 8.49
N ASN A 445 27.95 3.77 9.12
CA ASN A 445 27.20 2.52 9.16
C ASN A 445 25.70 2.84 9.03
N LEU A 446 25.32 3.18 7.81
CA LEU A 446 24.00 3.67 7.48
C LEU A 446 23.17 2.56 6.83
N CYS A 447 21.91 2.46 7.22
CA CYS A 447 20.91 1.70 6.48
C CYS A 447 20.00 2.68 5.76
N LEU A 448 19.91 2.57 4.43
CA LEU A 448 19.04 3.37 3.60
C LEU A 448 18.03 2.45 2.92
N ASN A 449 16.76 2.79 3.02
CA ASN A 449 15.67 2.02 2.45
C ASN A 449 14.89 2.89 1.47
N ILE A 450 14.61 2.32 0.30
CA ILE A 450 13.88 2.98 -0.77
C ILE A 450 12.62 2.17 -1.03
N PRO A 451 11.49 2.52 -0.37
CA PRO A 451 10.24 1.80 -0.57
C PRO A 451 9.74 1.94 -2.00
N PHE A 452 9.10 0.90 -2.51
CA PHE A 452 8.40 0.94 -3.78
C PHE A 452 7.16 0.04 -3.75
N PHE A 453 6.23 0.29 -4.67
CA PHE A 453 5.19 -0.67 -5.04
C PHE A 453 5.64 -1.46 -6.25
N GLU A 454 5.36 -2.76 -6.23
CA GLU A 454 5.58 -3.65 -7.37
C GLU A 454 4.51 -3.40 -8.44
N SER A 455 4.76 -3.88 -9.67
CA SER A 455 3.85 -3.69 -10.80
C SER A 455 2.49 -4.39 -10.62
N ASP A 456 2.46 -5.46 -9.83
CA ASP A 456 1.26 -6.21 -9.47
C ASP A 456 0.47 -5.57 -8.32
N ASP A 457 1.06 -4.65 -7.55
CA ASP A 457 0.32 -3.84 -6.58
C ASP A 457 -0.77 -3.04 -7.29
N TYR A 458 -1.95 -2.95 -6.67
CA TYR A 458 -3.08 -2.22 -7.26
C TYR A 458 -2.76 -0.74 -7.49
N ARG A 459 -1.81 -0.16 -6.77
CA ARG A 459 -1.35 1.23 -6.91
C ARG A 459 -0.38 1.45 -8.08
N GLY A 460 0.06 0.38 -8.74
CA GLY A 460 1.05 0.40 -9.83
C GLY A 460 2.48 0.61 -9.33
N PHE A 461 3.45 0.31 -10.19
CA PHE A 461 4.87 0.46 -9.86
C PHE A 461 5.19 1.92 -9.54
N CYS A 462 5.80 2.15 -8.39
CA CYS A 462 6.07 3.50 -7.91
C CYS A 462 7.19 3.47 -6.87
N ILE A 463 8.21 4.32 -7.05
CA ILE A 463 9.29 4.48 -6.10
C ILE A 463 8.92 5.62 -5.16
N LEU A 464 8.96 5.35 -3.85
CA LEU A 464 8.56 6.28 -2.80
C LEU A 464 9.78 6.97 -2.18
N GLN A 465 9.50 7.94 -1.32
CA GLN A 465 10.50 8.71 -0.59
C GLN A 465 11.46 7.78 0.20
N PRO A 466 12.78 7.85 -0.04
CA PRO A 466 13.76 7.11 0.75
C PRO A 466 13.82 7.60 2.19
N TYR A 467 14.19 6.69 3.08
CA TYR A 467 14.47 6.97 4.48
C TYR A 467 15.72 6.23 4.94
N MET A 468 16.34 6.70 6.00
CA MET A 468 17.59 6.17 6.53
C MET A 468 17.57 6.11 8.04
N PHE A 469 18.41 5.25 8.62
CA PHE A 469 18.65 5.23 10.06
C PHE A 469 20.08 4.76 10.34
N SER A 470 20.60 5.19 11.48
CA SER A 470 21.90 4.74 11.96
C SER A 470 21.84 3.30 12.46
N SER A 471 22.87 2.52 12.15
CA SER A 471 23.03 1.17 12.72
C SER A 471 24.02 1.13 13.90
N ASP A 472 24.66 2.25 14.23
CA ASP A 472 25.51 2.38 15.43
C ASP A 472 25.58 3.81 15.97
N ILE A 473 26.13 3.95 17.19
CA ILE A 473 26.23 5.23 17.88
C ILE A 473 27.21 6.17 17.15
N SER A 474 28.28 5.65 16.55
CA SER A 474 29.29 6.47 15.85
C SER A 474 28.67 7.21 14.66
N THR A 475 27.89 6.51 13.85
CA THR A 475 27.20 7.07 12.70
C THR A 475 26.11 8.04 13.12
N GLU A 476 25.42 7.76 14.24
CA GLU A 476 24.40 8.64 14.79
C GLU A 476 24.99 10.00 15.17
N THR A 477 26.21 10.04 15.73
CA THR A 477 26.88 11.32 16.04
C THR A 477 27.19 12.18 14.81
N HIS A 478 27.35 11.57 13.63
CA HIS A 478 27.59 12.27 12.36
C HIS A 478 26.31 12.44 11.52
N MET A 479 25.13 12.07 12.04
CA MET A 479 23.89 12.00 11.25
C MET A 479 23.53 13.34 10.59
N GLN A 480 23.82 14.47 11.23
CA GLN A 480 23.59 15.80 10.64
C GLN A 480 24.43 16.04 9.38
N GLU A 481 25.71 15.68 9.42
CA GLU A 481 26.63 15.86 8.28
C GLU A 481 26.26 14.90 7.15
N ILE A 482 25.93 13.65 7.49
CA ILE A 482 25.42 12.65 6.54
C ILE A 482 24.13 13.16 5.87
N TYR A 483 23.17 13.65 6.66
CA TYR A 483 21.91 14.22 6.19
C TYR A 483 22.13 15.36 5.19
N ASN A 484 23.03 16.30 5.52
CA ASN A 484 23.37 17.42 4.65
C ASN A 484 24.13 16.99 3.38
N SER A 485 24.70 15.78 3.36
CA SER A 485 25.46 15.23 2.25
C SER A 485 24.62 14.35 1.30
N MET A 486 23.35 14.10 1.62
CA MET A 486 22.48 13.21 0.85
C MET A 486 22.18 13.67 -0.58
N GLY A 487 22.49 14.92 -0.95
CA GLY A 487 22.47 15.35 -2.35
C GLY A 487 23.37 14.48 -3.25
N ALA A 488 24.48 13.96 -2.71
CA ALA A 488 25.39 13.05 -3.43
C ALA A 488 24.71 11.74 -3.85
N PHE A 489 23.80 11.20 -3.02
CA PHE A 489 23.04 9.99 -3.34
C PHE A 489 22.15 10.18 -4.57
N TYR A 490 21.41 11.30 -4.65
CA TYR A 490 20.59 11.61 -5.82
C TYR A 490 21.43 11.93 -7.06
N GLU A 491 22.59 12.58 -6.88
CA GLU A 491 23.53 12.80 -7.98
C GLU A 491 24.04 11.47 -8.56
N GLY A 492 24.41 10.52 -7.71
CA GLY A 492 24.82 9.18 -8.12
C GLY A 492 23.72 8.42 -8.87
N LEU A 493 22.48 8.47 -8.38
CA LEU A 493 21.31 7.93 -9.07
C LEU A 493 21.14 8.51 -10.48
N HIS A 494 21.17 9.83 -10.59
CA HIS A 494 21.03 10.50 -11.89
C HIS A 494 22.20 10.21 -12.82
N HIS A 495 23.42 10.15 -12.30
CA HIS A 495 24.60 9.78 -13.06
C HIS A 495 24.47 8.37 -13.64
N PHE A 496 23.89 7.41 -12.92
CA PHE A 496 23.62 6.08 -13.47
C PHE A 496 22.64 6.14 -14.64
N GLU A 497 21.56 6.91 -14.53
CA GLU A 497 20.53 6.99 -15.58
C GLU A 497 20.94 7.83 -16.80
N GLN A 498 22.00 8.63 -16.72
CA GLN A 498 22.44 9.49 -17.84
C GLN A 498 22.74 8.71 -19.12
N SER A 499 23.27 7.49 -19.00
CA SER A 499 23.56 6.61 -20.15
C SER A 499 22.36 5.83 -20.67
N ILE A 500 21.20 5.94 -20.00
CA ILE A 500 19.97 5.20 -20.34
C ILE A 500 19.03 6.13 -21.14
N ALA A 501 18.35 5.58 -22.15
CA ALA A 501 17.37 6.32 -22.93
C ALA A 501 16.23 6.80 -22.02
N GLU A 502 15.76 8.04 -22.19
CA GLU A 502 14.75 8.65 -21.31
C GLU A 502 13.52 7.77 -20.98
N PRO A 503 12.83 7.12 -21.95
CA PRO A 503 11.66 6.31 -21.64
C PRO A 503 11.97 5.08 -20.75
N GLU A 504 13.23 4.66 -20.70
CA GLU A 504 13.69 3.49 -19.93
C GLU A 504 14.22 3.86 -18.54
N ARG A 505 14.31 5.16 -18.21
CA ARG A 505 14.82 5.65 -16.92
C ARG A 505 13.82 5.40 -15.78
N ILE A 506 14.06 4.35 -15.00
CA ILE A 506 13.14 3.89 -13.96
C ILE A 506 12.96 4.91 -12.83
N TRP A 507 14.05 5.46 -12.29
CA TRP A 507 13.96 6.46 -11.22
C TRP A 507 13.24 7.71 -11.72
N LYS A 508 13.66 8.27 -12.86
CA LYS A 508 13.03 9.47 -13.43
C LYS A 508 11.53 9.31 -13.66
N ASN A 509 11.08 8.15 -14.15
CA ASN A 509 9.69 7.95 -14.56
C ASN A 509 8.77 7.50 -13.40
N TYR A 510 9.29 6.83 -12.38
CA TYR A 510 8.47 6.23 -11.33
C TYR A 510 8.69 6.79 -9.93
N TYR A 511 9.69 7.66 -9.72
CA TYR A 511 9.92 8.31 -8.44
C TYR A 511 8.84 9.35 -8.12
N SER A 512 8.01 9.05 -7.12
CA SER A 512 6.88 9.89 -6.70
C SER A 512 6.84 10.04 -5.17
N PRO A 513 7.74 10.85 -4.59
CA PRO A 513 7.87 11.00 -3.13
C PRO A 513 6.59 11.50 -2.45
N GLY A 514 5.72 12.21 -3.18
CA GLY A 514 4.45 12.73 -2.67
C GLY A 514 3.26 11.76 -2.72
N LYS A 515 3.38 10.56 -3.29
CA LYS A 515 2.22 9.64 -3.45
C LYS A 515 1.80 8.98 -2.13
N HIS A 516 2.76 8.73 -1.23
CA HIS A 516 2.54 8.21 0.12
C HIS A 516 3.55 8.84 1.09
N PRO A 517 3.45 10.16 1.31
CA PRO A 517 4.41 10.86 2.14
C PRO A 517 4.39 10.26 3.52
N TYR A 518 5.56 10.19 4.14
CA TYR A 518 5.62 9.80 5.53
C TYR A 518 4.83 10.83 6.36
N PRO A 519 3.85 10.41 7.17
CA PRO A 519 2.97 11.31 7.90
C PRO A 519 3.70 12.01 9.04
N GLY A 520 3.83 13.33 8.95
CA GLY A 520 4.14 14.20 10.09
C GLY A 520 5.62 14.47 10.38
N ILE A 521 5.81 15.36 11.36
CA ILE A 521 7.05 16.07 11.72
C ILE A 521 8.10 15.07 12.26
N PHE A 522 8.92 14.51 11.38
CA PHE A 522 10.21 13.98 11.83
C PHE A 522 11.06 15.13 12.38
N PRO A 523 12.07 14.83 13.22
CA PRO A 523 13.16 15.76 13.42
C PRO A 523 13.67 16.17 12.05
N THR A 524 13.44 17.42 11.66
CA THR A 524 14.51 18.10 10.95
C THR A 524 15.69 18.00 11.89
N VAL A 525 16.84 17.55 11.41
CA VAL A 525 18.03 17.49 12.25
C VAL A 525 18.29 18.95 12.68
N GLN A 526 17.75 19.30 13.84
CA GLN A 526 17.87 20.59 14.50
C GLN A 526 18.98 20.38 15.52
N PRO A 527 20.02 21.21 15.52
CA PRO A 527 21.30 20.91 16.16
C PRO A 527 21.28 20.89 17.72
N SER A 528 20.14 20.73 18.39
CA SER A 528 20.10 20.81 19.86
C SER A 528 19.01 20.07 20.63
N GLU A 529 18.04 19.37 20.03
CA GLU A 529 16.96 18.74 20.83
C GLU A 529 17.07 17.23 21.04
N PHE A 530 17.94 16.52 20.31
CA PHE A 530 18.24 15.11 20.60
C PHE A 530 19.51 15.00 21.44
N SER A 531 19.45 15.54 22.66
CA SER A 531 20.42 15.18 23.69
C SER A 531 19.95 13.92 24.41
N PHE A 532 20.36 12.75 23.94
CA PHE A 532 20.46 11.58 24.80
C PHE A 532 21.92 11.15 24.86
N LYS A 533 22.60 11.61 25.92
CA LYS A 533 23.83 11.01 26.45
C LYS A 533 23.49 10.37 27.79
N LYS A 534 23.56 9.05 27.85
CA LYS A 534 24.53 8.31 28.68
C LYS A 534 24.46 6.83 28.39
#